data_AF-A0A6I3SLN8-F1
#
_entry.id   AF-A0A6I3SLN8-F1
#
_cell.length_a   1.000
_cell.length_b   1.000
_cell.length_c   1.000
_cell.angle_alpha   90.00
_cell.angle_beta   90.00
_cell.angle_gamma   90.00
#
_symmetry.space_group_name_H-M   'P 1'
#
loop_
_entity.id
_entity.type
_entity.pdbx_description
1 polymer ?
#
loop_
_entity_poly.entity_id
_entity_poly.type
_entity_poly.pdbx_seq_one_letter_code
_entity_poly.pdbx_strand_id
1 'polypeptide(L)'
;MGGFEFANLLKAATSPGILGGVVLLTLALPVWFKLLTMVPFSTAFPAQGLIHFLGIIVGWLVFSEYVPTVRWVGGLFLMIGAYLVSLKG
;
A
#
# COMPACT_ATOMS: atom_id res chain seq x y z
N MET A 1 18.69 -0.20 -9.33
CA MET A 1 18.37 0.33 -7.99
C MET A 1 19.05 1.68 -7.87
N GLY A 2 18.32 2.78 -8.07
CA GLY A 2 18.85 4.12 -7.84
C GLY A 2 18.96 4.34 -6.34
N GLY A 3 20.20 4.43 -5.84
CA GLY A 3 20.48 4.63 -4.43
C GLY A 3 19.96 5.98 -3.92
N PHE A 4 19.74 6.06 -2.61
CA PHE A 4 19.44 7.28 -1.88
C PHE A 4 20.62 8.26 -1.94
N GLU A 5 20.82 8.90 -3.08
CA GLU A 5 21.71 10.05 -3.21
C GLU A 5 20.91 11.33 -2.98
N PHE A 6 21.46 12.25 -2.17
CA PHE A 6 20.78 13.51 -1.81
C PHE A 6 20.35 14.35 -3.02
N ALA A 7 21.11 14.30 -4.11
CA ALA A 7 20.76 14.97 -5.37
C ALA A 7 19.51 14.37 -6.03
N ASN A 8 19.29 13.07 -5.89
CA ASN A 8 18.11 12.37 -6.40
C ASN A 8 16.89 12.60 -5.49
N LEU A 9 17.09 12.86 -4.20
CA LEU A 9 16.01 13.21 -3.26
C LEU A 9 15.35 14.55 -3.58
N LEU A 10 16.13 15.59 -3.89
CA LEU A 10 15.56 16.91 -4.25
C LEU A 10 14.77 16.85 -5.56
N LYS A 11 15.24 16.07 -6.54
CA LYS A 11 14.50 15.82 -7.79
C LYS A 11 13.25 14.96 -7.56
N ALA A 12 13.34 13.97 -6.67
CA ALA A 12 12.20 13.16 -6.27
C ALA A 12 11.13 14.00 -5.54
N ALA A 13 11.55 14.93 -4.68
CA ALA A 13 10.65 15.79 -3.90
C ALA A 13 9.82 16.76 -4.79
N THR A 14 10.28 17.06 -6.01
CA THR A 14 9.53 17.91 -6.96
C THR A 14 8.80 17.10 -8.03
N SER A 15 8.90 15.78 -8.03
CA SER A 15 8.17 14.91 -8.98
C SER A 15 6.67 14.95 -8.67
N PRO A 16 5.80 15.28 -9.66
CA PRO A 16 4.35 15.31 -9.46
C PRO A 16 3.77 13.99 -8.96
N GLY A 17 4.32 12.85 -9.41
CA GLY A 17 3.88 11.52 -8.97
C GLY A 17 4.22 11.26 -7.50
N ILE A 18 5.41 11.67 -7.06
CA ILE A 18 5.84 11.52 -5.66
C ILE A 18 5.05 12.46 -4.76
N LEU A 19 4.87 13.73 -5.17
CA LEU A 19 4.05 14.69 -4.45
C LEU A 19 2.60 14.20 -4.32
N GLY A 20 2.02 13.64 -5.38
CA GLY A 20 0.70 13.00 -5.33
C GLY A 20 0.66 11.86 -4.30
N GLY A 21 1.67 10.98 -4.30
CA GLY A 21 1.81 9.92 -3.30
C GLY A 21 1.94 10.44 -1.87
N VAL A 22 2.71 11.51 -1.66
CA VAL A 22 2.88 12.16 -0.35
C VAL A 22 1.58 12.77 0.15
N VAL A 23 0.82 13.46 -0.72
CA VAL A 23 -0.49 14.01 -0.38
C VAL A 23 -1.45 12.90 0.01
N LEU A 24 -1.54 11.83 -0.80
CA LEU A 24 -2.39 10.67 -0.50
C LEU A 24 -2.00 10.01 0.82
N LEU A 25 -0.70 9.81 1.07
CA LEU A 25 -0.20 9.22 2.32
C LEU A 25 -0.55 10.10 3.53
N THR A 26 -0.37 11.41 3.40
CA THR A 26 -0.68 12.38 4.47
C THR A 26 -2.16 12.36 4.81
N LEU A 27 -3.04 12.20 3.82
CA LEU A 27 -4.48 12.09 4.02
C LEU A 27 -4.91 10.71 4.54
N ALA A 28 -4.26 9.64 4.10
CA ALA A 28 -4.54 8.28 4.53
C ALA A 28 -4.14 8.03 5.99
N LEU A 29 -3.07 8.68 6.47
CA LEU A 29 -2.51 8.43 7.80
C LEU A 29 -3.50 8.75 8.96
N PRO A 30 -4.20 9.90 9.00
CA PRO A 30 -5.25 10.14 9.99
C PRO A 30 -6.40 9.13 9.92
N VAL A 31 -6.78 8.69 8.71
CA VAL A 31 -7.84 7.68 8.53
C VAL A 31 -7.39 6.34 9.14
N TRP A 32 -6.13 5.97 8.93
CA TRP A 32 -5.55 4.78 9.54
C TRP A 32 -5.54 4.87 11.07
N PHE A 33 -5.09 5.97 11.65
CA PHE A 33 -5.11 6.14 13.10
C PHE A 33 -6.53 6.12 13.67
N LYS A 34 -7.49 6.74 12.99
CA LYS A 34 -8.91 6.67 13.36
C LYS A 34 -9.44 5.24 13.32
N LEU A 35 -9.05 4.43 12.34
CA LEU A 35 -9.44 3.02 12.27
C LEU A 35 -8.91 2.24 13.48
N LEU A 36 -7.67 2.50 13.88
CA LEU A 36 -7.04 1.84 15.03
C LEU A 36 -7.71 2.16 16.38
N THR A 37 -8.52 3.22 16.48
CA THR A 37 -9.33 3.47 17.68
C THR A 37 -10.62 2.66 17.70
N MET A 38 -11.03 2.07 16.58
CA MET A 38 -12.30 1.36 16.42
C MET A 38 -12.14 -0.16 16.43
N VAL A 39 -10.98 -0.67 16.02
CA VAL A 39 -10.72 -2.10 15.88
C VAL A 39 -9.35 -2.49 16.46
N PRO A 40 -9.19 -3.71 16.99
CA PRO A 40 -7.90 -4.19 17.45
C PRO A 40 -6.86 -4.17 16.33
N PHE A 41 -5.62 -3.82 16.67
CA PHE A 41 -4.51 -3.82 15.71
C PHE A 41 -4.31 -5.18 15.04
N SER A 42 -4.52 -6.28 15.77
CA SER A 42 -4.44 -7.65 15.25
C SER A 42 -5.45 -7.97 14.16
N THR A 43 -6.55 -7.22 14.07
CA THR A 43 -7.54 -7.34 12.99
C THR A 43 -7.32 -6.28 11.91
N ALA A 44 -6.96 -5.06 12.29
CA ALA A 44 -6.72 -3.95 11.36
C ALA A 44 -5.48 -4.18 10.48
N PHE A 45 -4.39 -4.68 11.06
CA PHE A 45 -3.13 -4.84 10.35
C PHE A 45 -3.21 -5.89 9.23
N PRO A 46 -3.81 -7.08 9.42
CA PRO A 46 -4.06 -8.02 8.33
C PRO A 46 -4.94 -7.44 7.22
N ALA A 47 -5.93 -6.59 7.54
CA ALA A 47 -6.77 -5.94 6.52
C ALA A 47 -5.97 -5.12 5.49
N GLN A 48 -4.74 -4.71 5.81
CA GLN A 48 -3.80 -4.11 4.85
C GLN A 48 -3.48 -5.05 3.68
N GLY A 49 -3.63 -6.37 3.81
CA GLY A 49 -3.44 -7.32 2.70
C GLY A 49 -4.33 -7.00 1.50
N LEU A 50 -5.56 -6.51 1.73
CA LEU A 50 -6.44 -5.99 0.67
C LEU A 50 -5.84 -4.75 0.00
N ILE A 51 -5.34 -3.81 0.79
CA ILE A 51 -4.71 -2.58 0.30
C ILE A 51 -3.46 -2.91 -0.54
N HIS A 52 -2.68 -3.92 -0.14
CA HIS A 52 -1.51 -4.37 -0.90
C HIS A 52 -1.91 -4.93 -2.27
N PHE A 53 -2.98 -5.72 -2.35
CA PHE A 53 -3.47 -6.22 -3.64
C PHE A 53 -4.01 -5.09 -4.52
N LEU A 54 -4.74 -4.13 -3.94
CA LEU A 54 -5.14 -2.91 -4.64
C LEU A 54 -3.91 -2.13 -5.14
N GLY A 55 -2.83 -2.08 -4.35
CA GLY A 55 -1.56 -1.47 -4.75
C GLY A 55 -0.95 -2.13 -5.98
N ILE A 56 -1.04 -3.46 -6.10
CA ILE A 56 -0.61 -4.18 -7.32
C ILE A 56 -1.45 -3.75 -8.54
N ILE A 57 -2.77 -3.63 -8.37
CA ILE A 57 -3.67 -3.15 -9.44
C ILE A 57 -3.33 -1.72 -9.85
N VAL A 58 -3.07 -0.83 -8.88
CA VAL A 58 -2.65 0.56 -9.14
C VAL A 58 -1.29 0.59 -9.84
N GLY A 59 -0.33 -0.24 -9.41
CA GLY A 59 0.96 -0.46 -10.09
C GLY A 59 0.78 -0.78 -11.57
N TRP A 60 -0.08 -1.75 -11.85
CA TRP A 60 -0.36 -2.20 -13.20
C TRP A 60 -1.10 -1.17 -14.07
N LEU A 61 -2.14 -0.50 -13.53
CA LEU A 61 -3.00 0.39 -14.30
C LEU A 61 -2.50 1.84 -14.37
N VAL A 62 -2.05 2.40 -13.24
CA VAL A 62 -1.70 3.83 -13.13
C VAL A 62 -0.24 4.05 -13.48
N PHE A 63 0.64 3.20 -12.97
CA PHE A 63 2.08 3.31 -13.20
C PHE A 63 2.55 2.51 -14.42
N SER A 64 1.63 1.77 -15.07
CA SER A 64 1.92 0.92 -16.24
C SER A 64 3.06 -0.06 -15.99
N GLU A 65 3.18 -0.55 -14.75
CA GLU A 65 4.24 -1.47 -14.36
C GLU A 65 4.00 -2.87 -14.92
N TYR A 66 5.06 -3.52 -15.39
CA TYR A 66 5.02 -4.96 -15.61
C TYR A 66 5.01 -5.68 -14.26
N VAL A 67 3.87 -6.28 -13.92
CA VAL A 67 3.69 -7.06 -12.69
C VAL A 67 3.79 -8.55 -13.03
N PRO A 68 4.85 -9.26 -12.60
CA PRO A 68 4.97 -10.70 -12.80
C PRO A 68 3.81 -11.46 -12.15
N THR A 69 3.37 -12.56 -12.77
CA THR A 69 2.25 -13.40 -12.30
C THR A 69 2.37 -13.82 -10.84
N VAL A 70 3.59 -14.10 -10.36
CA VAL A 70 3.85 -14.47 -8.96
C VAL A 70 3.41 -13.38 -7.95
N ARG A 71 3.48 -12.09 -8.32
CA ARG A 71 3.04 -10.99 -7.44
C ARG A 71 1.53 -10.95 -7.31
N TRP A 72 0.80 -11.23 -8.39
CA TRP A 72 -0.66 -11.35 -8.37
C TRP A 72 -1.10 -12.49 -7.46
N VAL A 73 -0.47 -13.65 -7.59
CA VAL A 73 -0.74 -14.82 -6.76
C VAL A 73 -0.40 -14.53 -5.29
N GLY A 74 0.76 -13.94 -5.01
CA GLY A 74 1.15 -13.54 -3.66
C GLY A 74 0.18 -12.54 -3.03
N GLY A 75 -0.29 -11.55 -3.80
CA GLY A 75 -1.27 -10.58 -3.35
C GLY A 75 -2.65 -11.19 -3.06
N LEU A 76 -3.07 -12.18 -3.85
CA LEU A 76 -4.28 -12.99 -3.55
C LEU A 76 -4.14 -13.73 -2.22
N PHE A 77 -2.97 -14.32 -1.93
CA PHE A 77 -2.72 -14.94 -0.63
C PHE A 77 -2.78 -13.94 0.53
N LEU A 78 -2.24 -12.73 0.36
CA LEU A 78 -2.36 -11.66 1.36
C LEU A 78 -3.83 -11.30 1.63
N MET A 79 -4.64 -11.17 0.57
CA MET A 79 -6.08 -10.92 0.69
C MET A 79 -6.82 -12.03 1.41
N ILE A 80 -6.56 -13.28 1.06
CA ILE A 80 -7.21 -14.44 1.69
C ILE A 80 -6.81 -14.51 3.17
N GLY A 81 -5.53 -14.35 3.49
CA GLY A 81 -5.05 -14.31 4.87
C GLY A 81 -5.69 -13.19 5.68
N ALA A 82 -5.79 -11.98 5.10
CA ALA A 82 -6.49 -10.84 5.69
C ALA A 82 -7.95 -11.16 6.01
N TYR A 83 -8.66 -11.77 5.06
CA TYR A 83 -10.06 -12.16 5.22
C TYR A 83 -10.22 -13.20 6.33
N LEU A 84 -9.37 -14.23 6.37
CA LEU A 84 -9.43 -15.26 7.40
C LEU A 84 -9.24 -14.69 8.81
N VAL A 85 -8.32 -13.74 9.00
CA VAL A 85 -8.12 -13.08 10.31
C VAL A 85 -9.30 -12.16 10.67
N SER A 86 -10.05 -11.66 9.69
CA SER A 86 -11.24 -10.84 9.93
C SER A 86 -12.46 -11.66 10.38
N LEU A 87 -12.45 -12.99 10.14
CA LEU A 87 -13.53 -13.86 10.60
C LEU A 87 -13.54 -13.91 12.12
N LYS A 88 -14.71 -13.64 12.71
CA LYS A 88 -14.91 -13.80 14.16
C LYS A 88 -14.92 -15.29 14.49
N GLY A 89 -13.82 -15.76 15.08
CA GLY A 89 -13.75 -17.00 15.85
C GLY A 89 -13.84 -16.71 17.34
#